data_AF-A0A970BJ89-F1
#
_entry.id   AF-A0A970BJ89-F1
#
_cell.length_a   1.000
_cell.length_b   1.000
_cell.length_c   1.000
_cell.angle_alpha   90.00
_cell.angle_beta   90.00
_cell.angle_gamma   90.00
#
_symmetry.space_group_name_H-M   'P 1'
#
loop_
_entity.id
_entity.type
_entity.pdbx_description
1 polymer ?
#
loop_
_entity_poly.entity_id
_entity_poly.type
_entity_poly.pdbx_seq_one_letter_code
_entity_poly.pdbx_strand_id
1 'polypeptide(L)'
;MILGKVGGLPIESGLYLLAAGLPVGIVGLVSAIIQGRVAAASIGIVAKHSQEMVKGIIITLMVEVFAIFALLVSILMIGKV
;
A
#
# COMPACT_ATOMS: atom_id res chain seq x y z
N MET A 1 -7.09 2.35 -17.04
CA MET A 1 -8.47 1.97 -17.43
C MET A 1 -9.54 3.03 -17.08
N ILE A 2 -9.18 4.32 -16.94
CA ILE A 2 -10.14 5.41 -16.61
C ILE A 2 -9.84 6.71 -17.39
N LEU A 3 -8.63 6.85 -17.98
CA LEU A 3 -8.19 8.07 -18.68
C LEU A 3 -9.02 8.49 -19.91
N GLY A 4 -9.85 7.60 -20.47
CA GLY A 4 -10.66 7.88 -21.67
C GLY A 4 -12.16 8.15 -21.40
N LYS A 5 -12.61 8.09 -20.15
CA LYS A 5 -14.05 8.06 -19.79
C LYS A 5 -14.46 9.18 -18.81
N VAL A 6 -13.71 10.27 -18.76
CA VAL A 6 -13.92 11.35 -17.77
C VAL A 6 -15.00 12.35 -18.21
N GLY A 7 -15.41 12.32 -19.49
CA GLY A 7 -16.52 13.14 -20.00
C GLY A 7 -17.88 12.51 -19.68
N GLY A 8 -18.63 13.12 -18.76
CA GLY A 8 -20.04 12.77 -18.49
C GLY A 8 -20.27 11.71 -17.40
N LEU A 9 -19.31 11.48 -16.51
CA LEU A 9 -19.52 10.57 -15.37
C LEU A 9 -20.60 11.12 -14.43
N PRO A 10 -21.63 10.31 -14.09
CA PRO A 10 -22.55 10.64 -13.01
C PRO A 10 -21.77 10.87 -11.70
N ILE A 11 -22.29 11.77 -10.85
CA ILE A 11 -21.70 12.07 -9.53
C ILE A 11 -21.51 10.78 -8.71
N GLU A 12 -22.44 9.83 -8.84
CA GLU A 12 -22.38 8.51 -8.21
C GLU A 12 -21.12 7.72 -8.60
N SER A 13 -20.78 7.68 -9.90
CA SER A 13 -19.58 7.00 -10.39
C SER A 13 -18.30 7.69 -9.91
N GLY A 14 -18.30 9.03 -9.83
CA GLY A 14 -17.19 9.79 -9.26
C GLY A 14 -16.96 9.49 -7.78
N LEU A 15 -18.04 9.41 -7.00
CA LEU A 15 -17.98 9.07 -5.58
C LEU A 15 -17.54 7.62 -5.35
N TYR A 16 -17.97 6.70 -6.21
CA TYR A 16 -17.51 5.31 -6.18
C TYR A 16 -16.00 5.22 -6.42
N LEU A 17 -15.47 5.94 -7.42
CA LEU A 17 -14.03 5.96 -7.70
C LEU A 17 -13.22 6.56 -6.55
N LEU A 18 -13.74 7.61 -5.90
CA LEU A 18 -13.15 8.16 -4.68
C LEU A 18 -13.11 7.10 -3.57
N ALA A 19 -14.24 6.42 -3.32
CA ALA A 19 -14.34 5.37 -2.31
C ALA A 19 -13.41 4.19 -2.61
N ALA A 20 -13.23 3.82 -3.88
CA ALA A 20 -12.32 2.77 -4.30
C ALA A 20 -10.84 3.11 -4.07
N GLY A 21 -10.47 4.39 -4.04
CA GLY A 21 -9.10 4.85 -3.75
C GLY A 21 -8.77 4.93 -2.25
N LEU A 22 -9.77 4.99 -1.36
CA LEU A 22 -9.56 5.13 0.07
C LEU A 22 -8.83 3.94 0.73
N PRO A 23 -9.13 2.66 0.43
CA PRO A 23 -8.44 1.53 1.05
C PRO A 23 -6.93 1.59 0.84
N VAL A 24 -6.46 1.72 -0.40
CA VAL A 24 -5.03 1.83 -0.71
C VAL A 24 -4.40 3.11 -0.15
N GLY A 25 -5.12 4.24 -0.19
CA GLY A 25 -4.61 5.50 0.33
C GLY A 25 -4.36 5.47 1.84
N ILE A 26 -5.30 4.94 2.61
CA ILE A 26 -5.22 4.90 4.07
C ILE A 26 -4.26 3.80 4.52
N VAL A 27 -4.46 2.56 4.06
CA VAL A 27 -3.65 1.42 4.50
C VAL A 27 -2.22 1.53 3.97
N GLY A 28 -2.04 2.04 2.74
CA GLY A 28 -0.72 2.31 2.18
C GLY A 28 0.05 3.34 3.02
N LEU A 29 -0.59 4.42 3.46
CA LEU A 29 0.04 5.42 4.32
C LEU A 29 0.45 4.85 5.68
N VAL A 30 -0.45 4.12 6.35
CA VAL A 30 -0.17 3.50 7.66
C VAL A 30 0.95 2.46 7.53
N SER A 31 0.90 1.61 6.50
CA SER A 31 1.93 0.63 6.20
C SER A 31 3.30 1.28 6.00
N ALA A 32 3.37 2.35 5.22
CA ALA A 32 4.64 3.05 4.95
C ALA A 32 5.29 3.63 6.22
N ILE A 33 4.49 4.18 7.14
CA ILE A 33 4.99 4.70 8.43
C ILE A 33 5.61 3.56 9.26
N ILE A 34 4.93 2.41 9.33
CA ILE A 34 5.42 1.25 10.07
C ILE A 34 6.68 0.68 9.38
N GLN A 35 6.67 0.59 8.05
CA GLN A 35 7.80 0.10 7.26
C GLN A 35 9.05 0.94 7.46
N GLY A 36 8.93 2.27 7.50
CA GLY A 36 10.06 3.15 7.82
C GLY A 36 10.66 2.87 9.21
N ARG A 37 9.81 2.60 10.21
CA ARG A 37 10.26 2.26 11.58
C ARG A 37 10.95 0.91 11.64
N VAL A 38 10.39 -0.11 10.98
CA VAL A 38 10.98 -1.46 10.92
C VAL A 38 12.30 -1.45 10.15
N ALA A 39 12.40 -0.67 9.06
CA ALA A 39 13.63 -0.50 8.30
C ALA A 39 14.74 0.14 9.16
N ALA A 40 14.42 1.22 9.90
CA ALA A 40 15.39 1.87 10.78
C ALA A 40 15.92 0.91 11.87
N ALA A 41 15.03 0.12 12.48
CA ALA A 41 15.43 -0.90 13.45
C ALA A 41 16.30 -2.01 12.80
N SER A 42 15.94 -2.45 11.60
CA SER A 42 16.68 -3.47 10.86
C SER A 42 18.09 -3.02 10.50
N ILE A 43 18.27 -1.75 10.09
CA ILE A 43 19.60 -1.17 9.84
C ILE A 43 20.45 -1.19 11.12
N GLY A 44 19.86 -0.88 12.27
CA GLY A 44 20.55 -0.97 13.57
C GLY A 44 21.00 -2.39 13.92
N ILE A 45 20.21 -3.41 13.56
CA ILE A 45 20.59 -4.83 13.74
C ILE A 45 21.77 -5.17 12.82
N VAL A 46 21.70 -4.79 11.54
CA VAL A 46 22.75 -5.06 10.54
C VAL A 46 24.08 -4.41 10.93
N ALA A 47 24.04 -3.21 11.54
CA ALA A 47 25.24 -2.53 12.02
C ALA A 47 26.00 -3.31 13.11
N LYS A 48 25.32 -4.16 13.89
CA LYS A 48 25.93 -5.01 14.94
C LYS A 48 26.13 -6.46 14.50
N HIS A 49 25.22 -6.96 13.67
CA HIS A 49 25.15 -8.35 13.23
C HIS A 49 24.88 -8.38 11.72
N SER A 50 25.92 -8.15 10.91
CA SER A 50 25.81 -8.08 9.45
C SER A 50 25.25 -9.34 8.79
N GLN A 51 25.41 -10.50 9.45
CA GLN A 51 24.87 -11.80 9.06
C GLN A 51 23.33 -11.80 8.95
N GLU A 52 22.66 -10.91 9.70
CA GLU A 52 21.18 -10.86 9.83
C GLU A 52 20.51 -9.90 8.82
N MET A 53 21.25 -9.42 7.82
CA MET A 53 20.75 -8.48 6.80
C MET A 53 19.49 -8.99 6.10
N VAL A 54 19.50 -10.24 5.64
CA VAL A 54 18.37 -10.83 4.91
C VAL A 54 17.14 -10.90 5.80
N LYS A 55 17.31 -11.26 7.07
CA LYS A 55 16.22 -11.28 8.05
C LYS A 55 15.62 -9.89 8.25
N GLY A 56 16.47 -8.86 8.37
CA GLY A 56 16.06 -7.45 8.45
C GLY A 56 15.23 -6.99 7.25
N ILE A 57 15.63 -7.42 6.04
CA ILE A 57 14.88 -7.14 4.81
C ILE A 57 13.50 -7.84 4.86
N ILE A 58 13.46 -9.12 5.21
CA ILE A 58 12.20 -9.89 5.25
C ILE A 58 11.20 -9.27 6.22
N ILE A 59 11.62 -8.93 7.45
CA ILE A 59 10.71 -8.32 8.43
C ILE A 59 10.21 -6.94 7.99
N THR A 60 11.04 -6.18 7.27
CA THR A 60 10.65 -4.89 6.70
C THR A 60 9.64 -5.07 5.56
N LEU A 61 9.75 -6.13 4.76
CA LEU A 61 8.79 -6.46 3.70
C LEU A 61 7.46 -7.03 4.24
N MET A 62 7.46 -7.68 5.40
CA MET A 62 6.23 -8.26 5.97
C MET A 62 5.14 -7.23 6.25
N VAL A 63 5.53 -6.00 6.60
CA VAL A 63 4.56 -4.92 6.84
C VAL A 63 3.95 -4.37 5.54
N GLU A 64 4.61 -4.55 4.39
CA GLU A 64 4.14 -4.13 3.07
C GLU A 64 2.97 -4.98 2.54
N VAL A 65 2.85 -6.23 2.99
CA VAL A 65 1.79 -7.16 2.54
C VAL A 65 0.39 -6.60 2.79
N PHE A 66 0.20 -5.82 3.86
CA PHE A 66 -1.07 -5.14 4.14
C PHE A 66 -1.41 -4.05 3.11
N ALA A 67 -0.41 -3.28 2.66
CA ALA A 67 -0.60 -2.31 1.59
C ALA A 67 -0.95 -3.00 0.25
N ILE A 68 -0.31 -4.14 -0.04
CA ILE A 68 -0.63 -4.94 -1.22
C ILE A 68 -2.07 -5.46 -1.17
N PHE A 69 -2.54 -5.97 -0.03
CA PHE A 69 -3.94 -6.37 0.11
C PHE A 69 -4.92 -5.21 -0.06
N ALA A 70 -4.61 -4.03 0.48
CA ALA A 70 -5.44 -2.85 0.29
C ALA A 70 -5.48 -2.39 -1.18
N LEU A 71 -4.34 -2.45 -1.87
CA LEU A 71 -4.26 -2.20 -3.31
C LEU A 71 -5.12 -3.19 -4.09
N LEU A 72 -5.08 -4.49 -3.76
CA LEU A 72 -5.91 -5.51 -4.40
C LEU A 72 -7.40 -5.22 -4.20
N VAL A 73 -7.82 -4.86 -2.99
CA VAL A 73 -9.22 -4.46 -2.71
C VAL A 73 -9.62 -3.24 -3.55
N SER A 74 -8.77 -2.21 -3.60
CA SER A 74 -9.01 -1.02 -4.44
C SER A 74 -9.16 -1.34 -5.92
N ILE A 75 -8.32 -2.24 -6.46
CA ILE A 75 -8.40 -2.69 -7.86
C ILE A 75 -9.69 -3.49 -8.10
N LEU A 76 -10.07 -4.39 -7.18
CA LEU A 76 -11.30 -5.17 -7.27
C LEU A 76 -12.56 -4.30 -7.20
N MET A 77 -12.53 -3.20 -6.43
CA MET A 77 -13.62 -2.22 -6.43
C MET A 77 -13.72 -1.53 -7.79
N ILE A 78 -12.61 -1.05 -8.36
CA ILE A 78 -12.62 -0.43 -9.69
C ILE A 78 -13.10 -1.40 -10.78
N GLY A 79 -12.70 -2.67 -10.71
CA GLY A 79 -13.15 -3.69 -11.66
C GLY A 79 -14.65 -4.07 -11.56
N LYS A 80 -15.34 -3.62 -10.50
CA LYS A 80 -16.80 -3.77 -10.32
C LYS A 80 -17.61 -2.55 -10.79
N VAL A 81 -16.93 -1.49 -11.26
CA VAL A 81 -17.53 -0.32 -11.94
C VAL A 81 -17.67 -0.58 -13.42
#